data_AF-A0A5N5MNK9-F1
#
_entry.id   AF-A0A5N5MNK9-F1
#
_cell.length_a   1.000
_cell.length_b   1.000
_cell.length_c   1.000
_cell.angle_alpha   90.00
_cell.angle_beta   90.00
_cell.angle_gamma   90.00
#
_symmetry.space_group_name_H-M   'P 1'
#
loop_
_entity.id
_entity.type
_entity.pdbx_description
1 polymer ?
#
loop_
_entity_poly.entity_id
_entity_poly.type
_entity_poly.pdbx_seq_one_letter_code
_entity_poly.pdbx_strand_id
1 'polypeptide(L)'
;MSPVLKMVITPDNQFLLTASEDSSLLIWRITDQEGCMLSMDQSTLEAEDQEDKLNYNHMDCKTKINKIRQNFLQEIEALKSQIQVLKTENEEQKVFHHQMLTLITEKYDKEMKDEQSLFIFHHAIKPNEDTVLIAFKKHKEMEQRMEAMQKNYEERLHQQEDGHLCTMEDMKQSYEAKLQELRKPHCCSAFS
;
A
#
# COMPACT_ATOMS: atom_id res chain seq x y z
N MET A 1 -68.58 22.87 -13.28
CA MET A 1 -67.30 23.09 -13.99
C MET A 1 -66.54 24.12 -13.19
N SER A 2 -65.31 23.79 -12.79
CA SER A 2 -64.44 24.71 -12.06
C SER A 2 -63.99 25.85 -12.99
N PRO A 3 -63.66 27.05 -12.48
CA PRO A 3 -63.22 28.16 -13.31
C PRO A 3 -61.89 27.85 -14.01
N VAL A 4 -61.76 28.29 -15.27
CA VAL A 4 -60.47 28.28 -15.99
C VAL A 4 -59.63 29.45 -15.49
N LEU A 5 -58.44 29.15 -14.96
CA LEU A 5 -57.52 30.14 -14.41
C LEU A 5 -56.61 30.76 -15.46
N LYS A 6 -56.20 29.96 -16.45
CA LYS A 6 -55.25 30.41 -17.48
C LYS A 6 -55.46 29.66 -18.79
N MET A 7 -55.33 30.40 -19.89
CA MET A 7 -55.35 29.87 -21.24
C MET A 7 -54.11 30.35 -21.99
N VAL A 8 -53.43 29.47 -22.71
CA VAL A 8 -52.26 29.84 -23.53
C VAL A 8 -52.28 29.08 -24.85
N ILE A 9 -51.93 29.77 -25.94
CA ILE A 9 -51.80 29.18 -27.27
C ILE A 9 -50.32 28.92 -27.54
N THR A 10 -50.01 27.78 -28.15
CA THR A 10 -48.64 27.44 -28.53
C THR A 10 -48.15 28.37 -29.67
N PRO A 11 -46.85 28.70 -29.74
CA PRO A 11 -46.31 29.66 -30.73
C PRO A 11 -46.56 29.29 -32.20
N ASP A 12 -46.82 28.02 -32.47
CA ASP A 12 -47.14 27.46 -33.80
C ASP A 12 -48.65 27.49 -34.12
N ASN A 13 -49.49 28.03 -33.23
CA ASN A 13 -50.94 28.09 -33.31
C ASN A 13 -51.64 26.73 -33.49
N GLN A 14 -50.98 25.62 -33.14
CA GLN A 14 -51.57 24.28 -33.31
C GLN A 14 -52.39 23.84 -32.09
N PHE A 15 -52.11 24.38 -30.90
CA PHE A 15 -52.74 23.93 -29.65
C PHE A 15 -53.14 25.08 -28.73
N LEU A 16 -54.23 24.87 -28.00
CA LEU A 16 -54.68 25.69 -26.88
C LEU A 16 -54.59 24.88 -25.59
N LEU A 17 -53.91 25.43 -24.59
CA LEU A 17 -53.75 24.85 -23.26
C LEU A 17 -54.63 25.61 -22.28
N THR A 18 -55.43 24.90 -21.49
CA THR A 18 -56.28 25.50 -20.44
C THR A 18 -56.01 24.86 -19.09
N ALA A 19 -55.74 25.69 -18.07
CA ALA A 19 -55.55 25.27 -16.69
C ALA A 19 -56.76 25.65 -15.84
N SER A 20 -57.28 24.69 -15.10
CA SER A 20 -58.45 24.81 -14.21
C SER A 20 -58.02 24.82 -12.74
N GLU A 21 -58.86 25.41 -11.88
CA GLU A 21 -58.64 25.46 -10.43
C GLU A 21 -58.68 24.08 -9.76
N ASP A 22 -59.31 23.09 -10.39
CA ASP A 22 -59.28 21.69 -9.97
C ASP A 22 -57.98 20.95 -10.36
N SER A 23 -56.91 21.69 -10.68
CA SER A 23 -55.60 21.15 -11.10
C SER A 23 -55.63 20.36 -12.41
N SER A 24 -56.71 20.48 -13.20
CA SER A 24 -56.80 19.86 -14.52
C SER A 24 -56.12 20.74 -15.59
N LEU A 25 -55.36 20.11 -16.47
CA LEU A 25 -54.80 20.71 -17.68
C LEU A 25 -55.44 20.03 -18.89
N LEU A 26 -56.02 20.83 -19.79
CA LEU A 26 -56.58 20.33 -21.06
C LEU A 26 -55.80 20.91 -22.23
N ILE A 27 -55.55 20.07 -23.23
CA ILE A 27 -54.88 20.41 -24.48
C ILE A 27 -55.89 20.24 -25.62
N TRP A 28 -56.11 21.30 -26.37
CA TRP A 28 -57.04 21.35 -27.48
C TRP A 28 -56.27 21.55 -28.78
N ARG A 29 -56.54 20.74 -29.81
CA ARG A 29 -55.99 20.98 -31.16
C ARG A 29 -56.81 22.05 -31.87
N ILE A 30 -56.14 23.06 -32.43
CA ILE A 30 -56.76 24.12 -33.22
C ILE A 30 -56.74 23.69 -34.69
N THR A 31 -57.92 23.60 -35.31
CA THR A 31 -58.10 23.27 -36.73
C THR A 31 -58.84 24.40 -37.43
N ASP A 32 -58.33 24.88 -38.57
CA ASP A 32 -58.90 26.01 -39.29
C ASP A 32 -60.02 25.56 -40.27
N GLN A 33 -61.23 26.12 -40.08
CA GLN A 33 -62.38 26.23 -41.01
C GLN A 33 -62.96 24.94 -41.64
N GLU A 34 -64.25 24.59 -41.59
CA GLU A 34 -65.53 25.26 -41.31
C GLU A 34 -66.44 24.26 -40.55
N GLY A 35 -67.06 24.68 -39.44
CA GLY A 35 -68.12 23.93 -38.77
C GLY A 35 -67.63 22.92 -37.71
N CYS A 36 -67.77 23.32 -36.44
CA CYS A 36 -67.95 22.48 -35.25
C CYS A 36 -67.24 21.11 -35.21
N MET A 37 -66.12 21.00 -34.48
CA MET A 37 -66.01 20.16 -33.27
C MET A 37 -64.61 20.33 -32.66
N LEU A 38 -64.53 20.74 -31.38
CA LEU A 38 -63.31 20.54 -30.59
C LEU A 38 -63.11 19.02 -30.48
N SER A 39 -62.18 18.46 -31.26
CA SER A 39 -61.81 17.05 -31.09
C SER A 39 -60.90 16.93 -29.88
N MET A 40 -61.38 16.24 -28.84
CA MET A 40 -60.55 15.83 -27.72
C MET A 40 -59.70 14.66 -28.21
N ASP A 41 -58.46 14.94 -28.61
CA ASP A 41 -57.49 13.88 -28.86
C ASP A 41 -57.04 13.34 -27.49
N GLN A 42 -57.69 12.27 -27.07
CA GLN A 42 -57.29 11.52 -25.89
C GLN A 42 -56.09 10.65 -26.30
N SER A 43 -54.90 11.25 -26.37
CA SER A 43 -53.64 10.54 -26.59
C SER A 43 -53.24 9.82 -25.29
N THR A 44 -53.92 8.72 -25.00
CA THR A 44 -53.61 7.77 -23.90
C THR A 44 -52.94 6.49 -24.42
N LEU A 45 -52.18 6.55 -25.52
CA LEU A 45 -51.58 5.36 -26.15
C LEU A 45 -50.06 5.41 -26.36
N GLU A 46 -49.35 6.44 -25.89
CA GLU A 46 -47.88 6.50 -26.01
C GLU A 46 -47.15 6.76 -24.68
N ALA A 47 -47.87 6.92 -23.56
CA ALA A 47 -47.27 7.08 -22.24
C ALA A 47 -46.82 5.74 -21.62
N GLU A 48 -47.48 4.63 -21.97
CA GLU A 48 -47.22 3.31 -21.38
C GLU A 48 -45.85 2.74 -21.82
N ASP A 49 -45.47 2.92 -23.09
CA ASP A 49 -44.18 2.43 -23.64
C ASP A 49 -42.94 3.19 -23.12
N GLN A 50 -43.13 4.41 -22.62
CA GLN A 50 -42.05 5.27 -22.11
C GLN A 50 -41.83 5.07 -20.59
N GLU A 51 -42.90 4.78 -19.85
CA GLU A 51 -42.83 4.39 -18.43
C GLU A 51 -42.09 3.06 -18.23
N ASP A 52 -42.32 2.06 -19.09
CA ASP A 52 -41.67 0.75 -19.00
C ASP A 52 -40.15 0.82 -19.28
N LYS A 53 -39.72 1.65 -20.24
CA LYS A 53 -38.28 1.87 -20.55
C LYS A 53 -37.55 2.65 -19.46
N LEU A 54 -38.21 3.62 -18.82
CA LEU A 54 -37.66 4.35 -17.68
C LEU A 54 -37.45 3.44 -16.46
N ASN A 55 -38.38 2.51 -16.23
CA ASN A 55 -38.30 1.52 -15.17
C ASN A 55 -37.15 0.52 -15.37
N TYR A 56 -36.95 0.04 -16.61
CA TYR A 56 -35.85 -0.88 -16.94
C TYR A 56 -34.46 -0.24 -16.74
N ASN A 57 -34.29 1.02 -17.15
CA ASN A 57 -33.03 1.77 -16.98
C ASN A 57 -32.76 2.13 -15.50
N HIS A 58 -33.80 2.42 -14.73
CA HIS A 58 -33.70 2.70 -13.30
C HIS A 58 -33.25 1.46 -12.51
N MET A 59 -33.70 0.25 -12.90
CA MET A 59 -33.31 -0.98 -12.22
C MET A 59 -31.83 -1.36 -12.43
N ASP A 60 -31.28 -1.12 -13.62
CA ASP A 60 -29.85 -1.30 -13.91
C ASP A 60 -28.98 -0.31 -13.11
N CYS A 61 -29.39 0.96 -13.07
CA CYS A 61 -28.66 2.00 -12.34
C CYS A 61 -28.67 1.75 -10.82
N LYS A 62 -29.82 1.36 -10.25
CA LYS A 62 -29.96 0.97 -8.84
C LYS A 62 -29.05 -0.19 -8.47
N THR A 63 -28.93 -1.18 -9.35
CA THR A 63 -28.07 -2.36 -9.14
C THR A 63 -26.58 -1.96 -9.15
N LYS A 64 -26.17 -1.13 -10.11
CA LYS A 64 -24.79 -0.61 -10.19
C LYS A 64 -24.42 0.22 -8.95
N ILE A 65 -25.31 1.13 -8.53
CA ILE A 65 -25.13 1.95 -7.32
C ILE A 65 -24.98 1.06 -6.08
N ASN A 66 -25.85 0.06 -5.92
CA ASN A 66 -25.79 -0.86 -4.79
C ASN A 66 -24.49 -1.68 -4.77
N LYS A 67 -24.02 -2.14 -5.94
CA LYS A 67 -22.76 -2.88 -6.05
C LYS A 67 -21.56 -2.03 -5.68
N ILE A 68 -21.51 -0.79 -6.17
CA ILE A 68 -20.46 0.18 -5.80
C ILE A 68 -20.50 0.45 -4.30
N ARG A 69 -21.68 0.70 -3.74
CA ARG A 69 -21.87 0.91 -2.29
C ARG A 69 -21.37 -0.29 -1.48
N GLN A 70 -21.66 -1.50 -1.93
CA GLN A 70 -21.26 -2.72 -1.23
C GLN A 70 -19.74 -2.94 -1.29
N ASN A 71 -19.10 -2.65 -2.43
CA ASN A 71 -17.64 -2.68 -2.53
C ASN A 71 -16.99 -1.71 -1.54
N PHE A 72 -17.47 -0.45 -1.49
CA PHE A 72 -16.92 0.53 -0.55
C PHE A 72 -17.15 0.14 0.91
N LEU A 73 -18.31 -0.45 1.24
CA LEU A 73 -18.57 -0.97 2.58
C LEU A 73 -17.56 -2.06 2.97
N GLN A 74 -17.30 -3.01 2.08
CA GLN A 74 -16.32 -4.07 2.32
C GLN A 74 -14.89 -3.50 2.49
N GLU A 75 -14.51 -2.51 1.69
CA GLU A 75 -13.19 -1.89 1.78
C GLU A 75 -13.00 -1.09 3.08
N ILE A 76 -14.02 -0.35 3.51
CA ILE A 76 -14.04 0.34 4.80
C ILE A 76 -13.88 -0.66 5.96
N GLU A 77 -14.59 -1.79 5.89
CA GLU A 77 -14.53 -2.82 6.92
C GLU A 77 -13.16 -3.52 6.97
N ALA A 78 -12.57 -3.81 5.81
CA ALA A 78 -11.22 -4.36 5.70
C ALA A 78 -10.16 -3.39 6.25
N LEU A 79 -10.20 -2.11 5.88
CA LEU A 79 -9.29 -1.09 6.39
C LEU A 79 -9.43 -0.92 7.91
N LYS A 80 -10.66 -0.94 8.43
CA LYS A 80 -10.90 -0.88 9.87
C LYS A 80 -10.27 -2.06 10.61
N SER A 81 -10.36 -3.26 10.05
CA SER A 81 -9.72 -4.46 10.60
C SER A 81 -8.19 -4.35 10.59
N GLN A 82 -7.59 -3.87 9.48
CA GLN A 82 -6.14 -3.66 9.41
C GLN A 82 -5.65 -2.62 10.43
N ILE A 83 -6.36 -1.50 10.57
CA ILE A 83 -6.03 -0.48 11.57
C ILE A 83 -6.05 -1.07 12.98
N GLN A 84 -7.02 -1.95 13.27
CA GLN A 84 -7.11 -2.60 14.57
C GLN A 84 -5.91 -3.53 14.84
N VAL A 85 -5.52 -4.35 13.85
CA VAL A 85 -4.35 -5.24 13.96
C VAL A 85 -3.06 -4.44 14.14
N LEU A 86 -2.84 -3.41 13.33
CA LEU A 86 -1.65 -2.55 13.45
C LEU A 86 -1.59 -1.86 14.81
N LYS A 87 -2.73 -1.45 15.37
CA LYS A 87 -2.80 -0.85 16.69
C LYS A 87 -2.36 -1.85 17.77
N THR A 88 -2.84 -3.09 17.72
CA THR A 88 -2.46 -4.12 18.69
C THR A 88 -0.99 -4.51 18.57
N GLU A 89 -0.47 -4.71 17.36
CA GLU A 89 0.95 -5.03 17.13
C GLU A 89 1.87 -3.90 17.65
N ASN A 90 1.50 -2.64 17.43
CA ASN A 90 2.26 -1.49 17.93
C ASN A 90 2.24 -1.42 19.47
N GLU A 91 1.11 -1.75 20.12
CA GLU A 91 1.03 -1.83 21.58
C GLU A 91 1.90 -2.98 22.13
N GLU A 92 1.85 -4.16 21.51
CA GLU A 92 2.70 -5.30 21.86
C GLU A 92 4.19 -4.97 21.72
N GLN A 93 4.58 -4.33 20.61
CA GLN A 93 5.95 -3.92 20.37
C GLN A 93 6.44 -2.90 21.41
N LYS A 94 5.61 -1.95 21.82
CA LYS A 94 5.93 -1.00 22.91
C LYS A 94 6.16 -1.71 24.23
N VAL A 95 5.31 -2.69 24.58
CA VAL A 95 5.46 -3.49 25.79
C VAL A 95 6.77 -4.28 25.76
N PHE A 96 7.07 -4.94 24.64
CA PHE A 96 8.30 -5.69 24.45
C PHE A 96 9.55 -4.80 24.60
N HIS A 97 9.56 -3.63 23.96
CA HIS A 97 10.68 -2.68 24.07
C HIS A 97 10.86 -2.17 25.50
N HIS A 98 9.78 -1.87 26.20
CA HIS A 98 9.85 -1.45 27.60
C HIS A 98 10.44 -2.56 28.48
N GLN A 99 9.98 -3.81 28.33
CA GLN A 99 10.51 -4.95 29.06
C GLN A 99 12.00 -5.18 28.78
N MET A 100 12.43 -5.10 27.52
CA MET A 100 13.83 -5.24 27.14
C MET A 100 14.71 -4.16 27.76
N LEU A 101 14.26 -2.90 27.78
CA LEU A 101 15.00 -1.81 28.43
C LEU A 101 15.15 -2.03 29.94
N THR A 102 14.08 -2.50 30.60
CA THR A 102 14.13 -2.85 32.02
C THR A 102 15.15 -3.96 32.29
N LEU A 103 15.12 -5.04 31.51
CA LEU A 103 16.06 -6.17 31.66
C LEU A 103 17.53 -5.74 31.46
N ILE A 104 17.81 -4.90 30.46
CA ILE A 104 19.16 -4.38 30.21
C ILE A 104 19.61 -3.51 31.38
N THR A 105 18.73 -2.65 31.90
CA THR A 105 19.04 -1.76 33.02
C THR A 105 19.31 -2.55 34.30
N GLU A 106 18.46 -3.52 34.62
CA GLU A 106 18.64 -4.41 35.78
C GLU A 106 19.94 -5.22 35.70
N LYS A 107 20.27 -5.72 34.51
CA LYS A 107 21.52 -6.43 34.28
C LYS A 107 22.72 -5.52 34.52
N TYR A 108 22.71 -4.31 33.95
CA TYR A 108 23.78 -3.34 34.14
C TYR A 108 23.93 -2.94 35.61
N ASP A 109 22.82 -2.65 36.30
CA ASP A 109 22.83 -2.30 37.72
C ASP A 109 23.38 -3.44 38.59
N LYS A 110 23.10 -4.69 38.23
CA LYS A 110 23.65 -5.86 38.90
C LYS A 110 25.15 -6.00 38.65
N GLU A 111 25.60 -5.92 37.41
CA GLU A 111 27.02 -5.99 37.05
C GLU A 111 27.83 -4.90 37.78
N MET A 112 27.33 -3.66 37.81
CA MET A 112 27.95 -2.56 38.56
C MET A 112 28.05 -2.84 40.05
N LYS A 113 27.01 -3.41 40.67
CA LYS A 113 27.02 -3.77 42.09
C LYS A 113 27.96 -4.94 42.38
N ASP A 114 28.02 -5.92 41.49
CA ASP A 114 28.91 -7.08 41.59
C ASP A 114 30.39 -6.62 41.47
N GLU A 115 30.71 -5.71 40.56
CA GLU A 115 32.05 -5.10 40.43
C GLU A 115 32.42 -4.27 41.66
N GLN A 116 31.51 -3.42 42.16
CA GLN A 116 31.75 -2.65 43.39
C GLN A 116 31.95 -3.57 44.59
N SER A 117 31.18 -4.66 44.68
CA SER A 117 31.33 -5.66 45.74
C SER A 117 32.67 -6.38 45.63
N LEU A 118 33.11 -6.73 44.42
CA LEU A 118 34.42 -7.34 44.17
C LEU A 118 35.56 -6.39 44.55
N PHE A 119 35.43 -5.10 44.21
CA PHE A 119 36.41 -4.07 44.58
C PHE A 119 36.52 -3.90 46.09
N ILE A 120 35.39 -3.80 46.81
CA ILE A 120 35.36 -3.69 48.28
C ILE A 120 35.94 -4.96 48.91
N PHE A 121 35.59 -6.14 48.40
CA PHE A 121 36.12 -7.42 48.89
C PHE A 121 37.64 -7.52 48.70
N HIS A 122 38.15 -7.10 47.54
CA HIS A 122 39.59 -7.07 47.24
C HIS A 122 40.35 -6.02 48.07
N HIS A 123 39.70 -4.93 48.49
CA HIS A 123 40.28 -3.94 49.42
C HIS A 123 40.23 -4.37 50.89
N ALA A 124 39.24 -5.17 51.28
CA ALA A 124 39.11 -5.70 52.64
C ALA A 124 40.13 -6.82 52.94
N ILE A 125 40.58 -7.54 51.91
CA ILE A 125 41.69 -8.49 51.98
C ILE A 125 42.97 -7.72 51.63
N LYS A 126 43.95 -7.58 52.55
CA LYS A 126 45.28 -7.06 52.16
C LYS A 126 45.83 -7.95 51.03
N PRO A 127 46.02 -7.44 49.79
CA PRO A 127 46.53 -8.28 48.72
C PRO A 127 47.97 -8.67 49.02
N ASN A 128 48.31 -9.95 48.88
CA ASN A 128 49.71 -10.34 48.78
C ASN A 128 50.19 -10.09 47.35
N GLU A 129 51.50 -9.93 47.16
CA GLU A 129 52.10 -9.61 45.85
C GLU A 129 51.75 -10.63 44.74
N ASP A 130 51.50 -11.88 45.13
CA ASP A 130 51.28 -12.98 44.21
C ASP A 130 49.93 -12.91 43.49
N THR A 131 48.86 -12.44 44.14
CA THR A 131 47.53 -12.38 43.52
C THR A 131 47.46 -11.33 42.41
N VAL A 132 48.10 -10.17 42.63
CA VAL A 132 48.18 -9.08 41.64
C VAL A 132 48.96 -9.54 40.41
N LEU A 133 50.07 -10.25 40.61
CA LEU A 133 50.91 -10.77 39.52
C LEU A 133 50.16 -11.81 38.67
N ILE A 134 49.36 -12.68 39.28
CA ILE A 134 48.55 -13.67 38.57
C ILE A 134 47.48 -12.99 37.71
N ALA A 135 46.78 -11.98 38.24
CA ALA A 135 45.77 -11.24 37.49
C ALA A 135 46.38 -10.52 36.27
N PHE A 136 47.55 -9.89 36.44
CA PHE A 136 48.27 -9.23 35.35
C PHE A 136 48.71 -10.22 34.26
N LYS A 137 49.25 -11.39 34.64
CA LYS A 137 49.61 -12.44 33.68
C LYS A 137 48.41 -12.91 32.86
N LYS A 138 47.26 -13.10 33.50
CA LYS A 138 46.02 -13.53 32.84
C LYS A 138 45.49 -12.47 31.87
N HIS A 139 45.54 -11.20 32.23
CA HIS A 139 45.17 -10.10 31.34
C HIS A 139 46.06 -10.09 30.08
N LYS A 140 47.38 -10.19 30.26
CA LYS A 140 48.34 -10.21 29.17
C LYS A 140 48.12 -11.39 28.21
N GLU A 141 47.78 -12.56 28.74
CA GLU A 141 47.45 -13.73 27.91
C GLU A 141 46.16 -13.53 27.10
N MET A 142 45.14 -12.91 27.71
CA MET A 142 43.88 -12.62 27.03
C MET A 142 44.06 -11.60 25.90
N GLU A 143 44.87 -10.57 26.13
CA GLU A 143 45.23 -9.55 25.13
C GLU A 143 45.90 -10.17 23.91
N GLN A 144 46.89 -11.06 24.13
CA GLN A 144 47.55 -11.80 23.04
C GLN A 144 46.58 -12.70 22.26
N ARG A 145 45.64 -13.35 22.95
CA ARG A 145 44.61 -14.18 22.28
C ARG A 145 43.67 -13.34 21.43
N MET A 146 43.30 -12.16 21.90
CA MET A 146 42.43 -11.24 21.17
C MET A 146 43.13 -10.72 19.90
N GLU A 147 44.39 -10.31 20.00
CA GLU A 147 45.20 -9.90 18.85
C GLU A 147 45.34 -11.04 17.83
N ALA A 148 45.67 -12.24 18.29
CA ALA A 148 45.79 -13.40 17.42
C ALA A 148 44.46 -13.74 16.73
N MET A 149 43.35 -13.63 17.47
CA MET A 149 42.02 -13.85 16.91
C MET A 149 41.71 -12.81 15.83
N GLN A 150 41.92 -11.53 16.10
CA GLN A 150 41.67 -10.44 15.15
C GLN A 150 42.49 -10.64 13.86
N LYS A 151 43.79 -10.94 14.00
CA LYS A 151 44.66 -11.19 12.85
C LYS A 151 44.15 -12.33 11.97
N ASN A 152 43.71 -13.44 12.59
CA ASN A 152 43.15 -14.57 11.84
C ASN A 152 41.85 -14.17 11.10
N TYR A 153 41.01 -13.31 11.66
CA TYR A 153 39.82 -12.82 10.98
C TYR A 153 40.18 -11.97 9.75
N GLU A 154 41.14 -11.06 9.88
CA GLU A 154 41.63 -10.22 8.79
C GLU A 154 42.26 -11.06 7.67
N GLU A 155 43.09 -12.05 8.01
CA GLU A 155 43.71 -12.97 7.04
C GLU A 155 42.67 -13.75 6.23
N ARG A 156 41.62 -14.28 6.87
CA ARG A 156 40.55 -14.99 6.14
C ARG A 156 39.76 -14.07 5.22
N LEU A 157 39.49 -12.84 5.65
CA LEU A 157 38.77 -11.86 4.84
C LEU A 157 39.59 -11.53 3.58
N HIS A 158 40.87 -11.24 3.77
CA HIS A 158 41.79 -10.94 2.66
C HIS A 158 41.90 -12.12 1.68
N GLN A 159 42.02 -13.36 2.19
CA GLN A 159 42.04 -14.56 1.34
C GLN A 159 40.75 -14.73 0.52
N GLN A 160 39.60 -14.39 1.10
CA GLN A 160 38.32 -14.47 0.39
C GLN A 160 38.22 -13.40 -0.71
N GLU A 161 38.66 -12.18 -0.42
CA GLU A 161 38.69 -11.07 -1.39
C GLU A 161 39.65 -11.35 -2.54
N ASP A 162 40.87 -11.79 -2.25
CA ASP A 162 41.86 -12.18 -3.26
C ASP A 162 41.37 -13.34 -4.11
N GLY A 163 40.76 -14.35 -3.48
CA GLY A 163 40.18 -15.49 -4.17
C GLY A 163 39.08 -15.06 -5.15
N HIS A 164 38.18 -14.18 -4.71
CA HIS A 164 37.14 -13.62 -5.56
C HIS A 164 37.74 -12.80 -6.72
N LEU A 165 38.74 -11.97 -6.44
CA LEU A 165 39.43 -11.16 -7.46
C LEU A 165 40.07 -12.05 -8.54
N CYS A 166 40.82 -13.09 -8.14
CA CYS A 166 41.44 -14.04 -9.07
C CYS A 166 40.39 -14.70 -9.98
N THR A 167 39.28 -15.19 -9.40
CA THR A 167 38.22 -15.80 -10.22
C THR A 167 37.59 -14.82 -11.21
N MET A 168 37.46 -13.56 -10.82
CA MET A 168 36.90 -12.52 -11.68
C MET A 168 37.87 -12.14 -12.81
N GLU A 169 39.17 -12.08 -12.53
CA GLU A 169 40.22 -11.88 -13.53
C GLU A 169 40.27 -13.04 -14.54
N ASP A 170 40.21 -14.29 -14.07
CA ASP A 170 40.17 -15.47 -14.94
C ASP A 170 38.93 -15.45 -15.86
N MET A 171 37.76 -15.11 -15.32
CA MET A 171 36.54 -14.94 -16.12
C MET A 171 36.71 -13.84 -17.16
N LYS A 172 37.24 -12.68 -16.77
CA LYS A 172 37.50 -11.55 -17.69
C LYS A 172 38.43 -11.97 -18.82
N GLN A 173 39.56 -12.61 -18.51
CA GLN A 173 40.52 -13.10 -19.51
C GLN A 173 39.88 -14.11 -20.47
N SER A 174 39.02 -15.01 -19.96
CA SER A 174 38.28 -15.95 -20.79
C SER A 174 37.35 -15.26 -21.80
N TYR A 175 36.63 -14.21 -21.36
CA TYR A 175 35.78 -13.43 -22.26
C TYR A 175 36.58 -12.62 -23.27
N GLU A 176 37.69 -12.00 -22.86
CA GLU A 176 38.58 -11.27 -23.77
C GLU A 176 39.16 -12.18 -24.85
N ALA A 177 39.58 -13.40 -24.49
CA ALA A 177 40.03 -14.40 -25.45
C ALA A 177 38.94 -14.75 -26.48
N LYS A 178 37.71 -15.02 -26.02
CA LYS A 178 36.57 -15.31 -26.92
C LYS A 178 36.27 -14.14 -27.87
N LEU A 179 36.34 -12.90 -27.39
CA LEU A 179 36.12 -11.70 -28.22
C LEU A 179 37.23 -11.52 -29.25
N GLN A 180 38.49 -11.81 -28.91
CA GLN A 180 39.60 -11.77 -29.85
C GLN A 180 39.46 -12.85 -30.94
N GLU A 181 38.98 -14.04 -30.59
CA GLU A 181 38.69 -15.10 -31.58
C GLU A 181 37.59 -14.67 -32.57
N LEU A 182 36.52 -14.03 -32.09
CA LEU A 182 35.47 -13.50 -32.96
C LEU A 182 35.95 -12.37 -33.88
N ARG A 183 36.98 -11.63 -33.46
CA ARG A 183 37.56 -10.51 -34.22
C ARG A 183 38.58 -10.98 -35.26
N LYS A 184 38.97 -12.25 -35.28
CA LYS A 184 39.85 -12.80 -36.32
C LYS A 184 39.10 -12.74 -37.67
N PRO A 185 39.62 -12.08 -38.70
CA PRO A 185 38.93 -11.99 -39.98
C PRO A 185 38.80 -13.39 -40.59
N HIS A 186 37.58 -13.75 -41.02
CA HIS A 186 37.37 -14.90 -41.88
C HIS A 186 38.23 -14.71 -43.14
N CYS A 187 39.32 -15.48 -43.25
CA CYS A 187 40.02 -15.63 -44.51
C CYS A 187 39.06 -16.37 -45.46
N CYS A 188 38.20 -15.61 -46.15
CA CYS A 188 37.60 -16.06 -47.39
C CYS A 188 38.76 -16.26 -48.36
N SER A 189 39.20 -17.51 -48.54
CA SER A 189 39.95 -17.91 -49.73
C SER A 189 39.03 -17.74 -50.92
N ALA A 190 39.11 -16.58 -51.56
CA ALA A 190 38.53 -16.33 -52.86
C ALA A 190 39.18 -17.28 -53.86
N PHE A 191 38.35 -18.08 -54.52
CA PHE A 191 38.68 -18.79 -55.75
C PHE A 191 39.22 -17.80 -56.79
N SER A 192 40.41 -18.08 -57.33
CA SER A 192 40.82 -17.80 -58.71
C SER A 192 42.01 -18.68 -59.06
#